data_AF-A0A1H8SVV5-F1
#
_entry.id   AF-A0A1H8SVV5-F1
#
_cell.length_a   1.000
_cell.length_b   1.000
_cell.length_c   1.000
_cell.angle_alpha   90.00
_cell.angle_beta   90.00
_cell.angle_gamma   90.00
#
_symmetry.space_group_name_H-M   'P 1'
#
loop_
_entity.id
_entity.type
_entity.pdbx_description
1 polymer ?
#
loop_
_entity_poly.entity_id
_entity_poly.type
_entity_poly.pdbx_seq_one_letter_code
_entity_poly.pdbx_strand_id
1 'polypeptide(L)'
;MFAVDRPFKVQRYTLNSHQLEKSDAVIIDKNSPLIIDGSRTVFDYLPLDFESGGLMGRINWPDRSADISVFHRVSLRKVAWLPHDESAARYLVSLELLETLQDPERTRVAEELVYHYHPAVAWKAFQMLYQADPQIALNYVPLLKKRQDTRLDNLLAPLEKAA
;
A
#
# COMPACT_ATOMS: atom_id res chain seq x y z
N MET A 1 -13.21 -11.62 8.90
CA MET A 1 -13.32 -12.60 10.00
C MET A 1 -11.92 -13.10 10.27
N PHE A 2 -11.35 -12.74 11.41
CA PHE A 2 -10.06 -13.26 11.84
C PHE A 2 -10.34 -14.54 12.63
N ALA A 3 -9.68 -15.64 12.27
CA ALA A 3 -9.65 -16.84 13.09
C ALA A 3 -8.24 -16.94 13.67
N VAL A 4 -8.14 -16.93 14.99
CA VAL A 4 -6.85 -17.05 15.66
C VAL A 4 -6.71 -18.42 16.28
N ASP A 5 -5.57 -19.06 16.03
CA ASP A 5 -5.23 -20.33 16.67
C ASP A 5 -4.75 -20.12 18.13
N ARG A 6 -4.21 -18.94 18.43
CA ARG A 6 -3.72 -18.55 19.77
C ARG A 6 -4.15 -17.13 20.14
N PRO A 7 -4.40 -16.85 21.43
CA PRO A 7 -4.66 -15.50 21.91
C PRO A 7 -3.48 -14.57 21.59
N PHE A 8 -3.78 -13.32 21.23
CA PHE A 8 -2.75 -12.32 20.95
C PHE A 8 -3.16 -10.93 21.42
N LYS A 9 -2.16 -10.10 21.73
CA LYS A 9 -2.37 -8.75 22.28
C LYS A 9 -2.25 -7.70 21.18
N VAL A 10 -3.23 -6.80 21.12
CA VAL A 10 -3.20 -5.60 20.27
C VAL A 10 -3.24 -4.35 21.13
N GLN A 11 -2.52 -3.32 20.71
CA GLN A 11 -2.64 -1.99 21.29
C GLN A 11 -3.74 -1.22 20.57
N ARG A 12 -4.69 -0.66 21.32
CA ARG A 12 -5.71 0.24 20.80
C ARG A 12 -5.25 1.69 20.92
N TYR A 13 -5.56 2.49 19.91
CA TYR A 13 -5.41 3.93 19.89
C TYR A 13 -6.73 4.59 19.52
N THR A 14 -7.00 5.75 20.11
CA THR A 14 -8.08 6.63 19.68
C THR A 14 -7.53 7.63 18.67
N LEU A 15 -8.26 7.83 17.57
CA LEU A 15 -7.91 8.78 16.53
C LEU A 15 -8.50 10.16 16.84
N ASN A 16 -7.62 11.14 17.10
CA ASN A 16 -7.95 12.55 17.23
C ASN A 16 -7.38 13.32 16.03
N SER A 17 -8.13 13.34 14.93
CA SER A 17 -7.78 14.00 13.67
C SER A 17 -6.43 13.53 13.09
N HIS A 18 -5.33 14.17 13.49
CA HIS A 18 -3.97 13.93 13.00
C HIS A 18 -3.06 13.26 14.03
N GLN A 19 -3.61 12.88 15.19
CA GLN A 19 -2.85 12.29 16.28
C GLN A 19 -3.55 11.06 16.84
N LEU A 20 -2.76 10.02 17.09
CA LEU A 20 -3.20 8.86 17.84
C LEU A 20 -2.91 9.06 19.32
N GLU A 21 -3.88 8.70 20.14
CA GLU A 21 -3.73 8.65 21.60
C GLU A 21 -3.76 7.21 22.06
N LYS A 22 -2.73 6.82 22.81
CA LYS A 22 -2.62 5.46 23.34
C LYS A 22 -3.74 5.22 24.34
N SER A 23 -4.56 4.21 24.06
CA SER A 23 -5.61 3.76 24.96
C SER A 23 -5.13 2.51 25.71
N ASP A 24 -6.01 1.55 25.91
CA ASP A 24 -5.76 0.22 26.46
C ASP A 24 -5.22 -0.78 25.42
N ALA A 25 -4.82 -1.94 25.89
CA ALA A 25 -4.48 -3.08 25.06
C ALA A 25 -5.51 -4.19 25.24
N VAL A 26 -5.88 -4.84 24.14
CA VAL A 26 -6.94 -5.87 24.10
C VAL A 26 -6.31 -7.21 23.74
N ILE A 27 -6.74 -8.28 24.42
CA ILE A 27 -6.39 -9.65 24.05
C ILE A 27 -7.52 -10.19 23.16
N ILE A 28 -7.17 -10.68 21.98
CA ILE A 28 -8.11 -11.25 21.02
C ILE A 28 -7.98 -12.78 21.07
N ASP A 29 -9.09 -13.48 21.30
CA ASP A 29 -9.17 -14.94 21.28
C ASP A 29 -10.52 -15.42 20.70
N LYS A 30 -10.76 -16.75 20.75
CA LYS A 30 -11.99 -17.37 20.21
C LYS A 30 -13.28 -16.94 20.93
N ASN A 31 -13.18 -16.52 22.19
CA ASN A 31 -14.31 -16.10 23.01
C ASN A 31 -14.49 -14.57 23.02
N SER A 32 -13.45 -13.83 22.67
CA SER A 32 -13.41 -12.36 22.65
C SER A 32 -12.94 -11.84 21.29
N PRO A 33 -13.75 -11.99 20.22
CA PRO A 33 -13.41 -11.45 18.92
C PRO A 33 -13.51 -9.92 18.93
N LEU A 34 -12.56 -9.25 18.27
CA LEU A 34 -12.57 -7.80 18.11
C LEU A 34 -13.15 -7.41 16.75
N ILE A 35 -14.15 -6.53 16.76
CA ILE A 35 -14.70 -5.89 15.56
C ILE A 35 -13.95 -4.58 15.33
N ILE A 36 -13.39 -4.42 14.13
CA ILE A 36 -12.71 -3.20 13.68
C ILE A 36 -13.63 -2.51 12.68
N ASP A 37 -14.22 -1.39 13.07
CA ASP A 37 -15.15 -0.60 12.24
C ASP A 37 -14.45 0.49 11.42
N GLY A 38 -13.17 0.78 11.73
CA GLY A 38 -12.35 1.77 11.04
C GLY A 38 -12.73 3.23 11.30
N SER A 39 -13.61 3.52 12.26
CA SER A 39 -14.21 4.85 12.41
C SER A 39 -13.35 5.81 13.26
N ARG A 40 -12.98 5.39 14.47
CA ARG A 40 -12.27 6.23 15.46
C ARG A 40 -11.15 5.51 16.21
N THR A 41 -10.95 4.24 15.92
CA THR A 41 -9.98 3.40 16.64
C THR A 41 -9.00 2.77 15.68
N VAL A 42 -7.71 2.84 16.03
CA VAL A 42 -6.61 2.23 15.30
C VAL A 42 -6.00 1.14 16.19
N PHE A 43 -5.63 0.00 15.59
CA PHE A 43 -5.07 -1.13 16.31
C PHE A 43 -3.66 -1.42 15.77
N ASP A 44 -2.67 -1.50 16.65
CA ASP A 44 -1.31 -1.95 16.33
C ASP A 44 -1.10 -3.33 16.96
N TYR A 45 -0.63 -4.28 16.15
CA TYR A 45 -0.16 -5.54 16.68
C TYR A 45 1.27 -5.35 17.20
N LEU A 46 1.46 -5.47 18.52
CA LEU A 46 2.77 -5.38 19.15
C LEU A 46 3.33 -6.81 19.30
N PRO A 47 4.23 -7.28 18.42
CA PRO A 47 5.00 -8.48 18.73
C PRO A 47 5.93 -8.14 19.88
N LEU A 48 5.53 -8.52 21.09
CA LEU A 48 6.42 -8.63 22.25
C LEU A 48 6.84 -10.09 22.29
N ASP A 49 8.01 -10.38 21.71
CA ASP A 49 8.76 -11.64 21.88
C ASP A 49 7.99 -12.96 21.65
N PHE A 50 7.50 -13.23 20.42
CA PHE A 50 6.99 -14.56 20.08
C PHE A 50 7.61 -15.15 18.82
N GLU A 51 8.09 -16.39 18.98
CA GLU A 51 8.46 -17.29 17.89
C GLU A 51 7.38 -17.33 16.82
N SER A 52 7.84 -17.39 15.57
CA SER A 52 7.11 -17.32 14.31
C SER A 52 5.90 -18.26 14.23
N GLY A 53 4.80 -17.89 14.87
CA GLY A 53 3.46 -18.39 14.59
C GLY A 53 2.87 -17.53 13.48
N GLY A 54 2.69 -18.12 12.29
CA GLY A 54 2.19 -17.41 11.11
C GLY A 54 0.83 -16.76 11.38
N LEU A 55 0.78 -15.44 11.31
CA LEU A 55 -0.47 -14.69 11.31
C LEU A 55 -1.15 -14.89 9.95
N MET A 56 -2.18 -15.74 9.90
CA MET A 56 -3.00 -15.90 8.71
C MET A 56 -4.33 -15.18 8.93
N GLY A 57 -4.50 -14.02 8.30
CA GLY A 57 -5.68 -13.16 8.45
C GLY A 57 -6.12 -12.57 7.12
N ARG A 58 -7.44 -12.40 6.94
CA ARG A 58 -8.02 -11.72 5.79
C ARG A 58 -8.53 -10.35 6.23
N ILE A 59 -7.85 -9.28 5.83
CA ILE A 59 -8.32 -7.91 6.04
C ILE A 59 -9.44 -7.67 5.03
N ASN A 60 -10.64 -7.39 5.53
CA ASN A 60 -11.73 -6.86 4.70
C ASN A 60 -11.83 -5.37 5.03
N TRP A 61 -11.69 -4.50 4.03
CA TRP A 61 -11.94 -3.06 4.20
C TRP A 61 -13.45 -2.83 4.33
N PRO A 62 -13.95 -2.37 5.49
CA PRO A 62 -15.38 -2.20 5.74
C PRO A 62 -15.96 -1.04 4.93
N ASP A 63 -15.22 0.06 4.84
CA ASP A 63 -15.50 1.15 3.92
C ASP A 63 -14.42 1.14 2.84
N ARG A 64 -14.81 0.66 1.66
CA ARG A 64 -13.92 0.75 0.50
C ARG A 64 -13.67 2.18 0.10
N SER A 65 -14.54 3.12 0.53
CA SER A 65 -14.54 4.54 0.21
C SER A 65 -13.70 5.47 1.09
N ALA A 66 -13.01 4.90 2.09
CA ALA A 66 -12.23 5.68 3.05
C ALA A 66 -10.74 5.79 2.66
N ASP A 67 -10.18 6.98 2.88
CA ASP A 67 -8.75 7.21 2.75
C ASP A 67 -7.95 6.35 3.74
N ILE A 68 -6.77 5.89 3.36
CA ILE A 68 -5.87 5.18 4.27
C ILE A 68 -4.95 6.22 4.93
N SER A 69 -5.12 6.46 6.23
CA SER A 69 -4.23 7.34 6.98
C SER A 69 -3.03 6.56 7.54
N VAL A 70 -1.82 7.11 7.37
CA VAL A 70 -0.56 6.52 7.84
C VAL A 70 -0.01 7.33 9.01
N PHE A 71 0.29 6.66 10.11
CA PHE A 71 0.79 7.28 11.34
C PHE A 71 2.19 6.78 11.67
N HIS A 72 3.04 7.67 12.15
CA HIS A 72 4.37 7.30 12.62
C HIS A 72 4.29 6.67 14.01
N ARG A 73 4.82 5.46 14.15
CA ARG A 73 4.62 4.61 15.33
C ARG A 73 5.10 5.22 16.64
N VAL A 74 6.19 5.98 16.63
CA VAL A 74 6.77 6.57 17.85
C VAL A 74 6.12 7.90 18.20
N SER A 75 5.94 8.78 17.21
CA SER A 75 5.39 10.12 17.44
C SER A 75 3.87 10.14 17.48
N LEU A 76 3.22 9.06 17.05
CA LEU A 76 1.78 8.91 16.95
C LEU A 76 1.09 9.96 16.07
N ARG A 77 1.85 10.67 15.24
CA ARG A 77 1.34 11.68 14.32
C ARG A 77 1.04 11.08 12.96
N LYS A 78 -0.03 11.54 12.33
CA LYS A 78 -0.30 11.29 10.91
C LYS A 78 0.84 11.87 10.09
N VAL A 79 1.48 11.04 9.28
CA VAL A 79 2.62 11.44 8.42
C VAL A 79 2.29 11.36 6.94
N ALA A 80 1.28 10.58 6.57
CA ALA A 80 0.79 10.51 5.19
C ALA A 80 -0.68 10.06 5.15
N TRP A 81 -1.26 10.12 3.96
CA TRP A 81 -2.53 9.49 3.65
C TRP A 81 -2.54 9.05 2.20
N LEU A 82 -3.27 7.97 1.91
CA LEU A 82 -3.56 7.49 0.57
C LEU A 82 -5.02 7.82 0.28
N PRO A 83 -5.33 8.60 -0.77
CA PRO A 83 -6.70 8.92 -1.12
C PRO A 83 -7.47 7.66 -1.47
N HIS A 84 -8.74 7.63 -1.12
CA HIS A 84 -9.63 6.57 -1.55
C HIS A 84 -9.90 6.62 -3.07
N ASP A 85 -9.87 7.82 -3.66
CA ASP A 85 -10.41 8.04 -4.99
C ASP A 85 -9.97 6.99 -6.03
N GLU A 86 -10.89 6.63 -6.91
CA GLU A 86 -10.61 5.70 -8.02
C GLU A 86 -9.77 6.37 -9.14
N SER A 87 -9.25 7.58 -8.87
CA SER A 87 -8.46 8.35 -9.82
C SER A 87 -7.00 7.87 -9.83
N ALA A 88 -6.23 8.43 -10.77
CA ALA A 88 -4.79 8.19 -10.83
C ALA A 88 -4.03 8.58 -9.55
N ALA A 89 -4.55 9.54 -8.78
CA ALA A 89 -3.86 10.13 -7.63
C ALA A 89 -3.51 9.07 -6.58
N ARG A 90 -4.46 8.20 -6.22
CA ARG A 90 -4.22 7.11 -5.25
C ARG A 90 -3.07 6.21 -5.66
N TYR A 91 -3.07 5.75 -6.90
CA TYR A 91 -2.04 4.84 -7.40
C TYR A 91 -0.68 5.52 -7.48
N LEU A 92 -0.63 6.78 -7.91
CA LEU A 92 0.60 7.54 -7.99
C LEU A 92 1.21 7.78 -6.61
N VAL A 93 0.42 8.19 -5.62
CA VAL A 93 0.88 8.37 -4.23
C VAL A 93 1.34 7.04 -3.63
N SER A 94 0.63 5.94 -3.91
CA SER A 94 1.01 4.61 -3.41
C SER A 94 2.34 4.12 -4.01
N LEU A 95 2.52 4.29 -5.33
CA LEU A 95 3.77 3.94 -6.02
C LEU A 95 4.95 4.76 -5.50
N GLU A 96 4.76 6.08 -5.30
CA GLU A 96 5.78 6.96 -4.72
C GLU A 96 6.19 6.53 -3.31
N LEU A 97 5.22 6.12 -2.48
CA LEU A 97 5.49 5.64 -1.13
C LEU A 97 6.30 4.33 -1.15
N LEU A 98 5.93 3.37 -2.00
CA LEU A 98 6.65 2.10 -2.15
C LEU A 98 8.10 2.32 -2.60
N GLU A 99 8.31 3.24 -3.55
CA GLU A 99 9.65 3.62 -4.00
C GLU A 99 10.45 4.29 -2.88
N THR A 100 9.85 5.25 -2.18
CA THR A 100 10.50 6.01 -1.07
C THR A 100 10.91 5.09 0.09
N LEU A 101 10.05 4.14 0.45
CA LEU A 101 10.32 3.18 1.52
C LEU A 101 11.24 2.03 1.08
N GLN A 102 11.60 1.98 -0.21
CA GLN A 102 12.30 0.86 -0.83
C GLN A 102 11.63 -0.48 -0.51
N ASP A 103 10.31 -0.53 -0.56
CA ASP A 103 9.54 -1.73 -0.25
C ASP A 103 10.00 -2.91 -1.15
N PRO A 104 10.22 -4.12 -0.59
CA PRO A 104 10.70 -5.27 -1.36
C PRO A 104 9.71 -5.76 -2.41
N GLU A 105 8.40 -5.53 -2.24
CA GLU A 105 7.35 -5.95 -3.17
C GLU A 105 7.02 -4.87 -4.22
N ARG A 106 7.71 -3.72 -4.21
CA ARG A 106 7.42 -2.59 -5.11
C ARG A 106 7.43 -2.96 -6.59
N THR A 107 8.32 -3.87 -7.00
CA THR A 107 8.43 -4.34 -8.39
C THR A 107 7.19 -5.11 -8.79
N ARG A 108 6.74 -6.05 -7.94
CA ARG A 108 5.52 -6.84 -8.18
C ARG A 108 4.28 -5.95 -8.32
N VAL A 109 4.14 -4.95 -7.45
CA VAL A 109 3.03 -3.99 -7.54
C VAL A 109 3.11 -3.18 -8.84
N ALA A 110 4.30 -2.78 -9.26
CA ALA A 110 4.51 -2.07 -10.52
C ALA A 110 4.19 -2.94 -11.75
N GLU A 111 4.47 -4.24 -11.72
CA GLU A 111 4.10 -5.19 -12.79
C GLU A 111 2.58 -5.28 -12.98
N GLU A 112 1.80 -5.20 -11.91
CA GLU A 112 0.34 -5.15 -12.01
C GLU A 112 -0.15 -3.79 -12.55
N LEU A 113 0.45 -2.70 -12.07
CA LEU A 113 0.00 -1.33 -12.38
C LEU A 113 0.48 -0.80 -13.74
N VAL A 114 1.44 -1.43 -14.41
CA VAL A 114 1.83 -1.06 -15.79
C VAL A 114 0.67 -1.25 -16.78
N TYR A 115 -0.29 -2.12 -16.46
CA TYR A 115 -1.51 -2.33 -17.25
C TYR A 115 -2.62 -1.32 -16.94
N HIS A 116 -2.47 -0.46 -15.93
CA HIS A 116 -3.52 0.46 -15.48
C HIS A 116 -4.02 1.38 -16.60
N TYR A 117 -5.33 1.65 -16.68
CA TYR A 117 -5.93 2.42 -17.78
C TYR A 117 -5.37 3.85 -17.89
N HIS A 118 -5.07 4.48 -16.75
CA HIS A 118 -4.55 5.85 -16.72
C HIS A 118 -3.05 5.94 -17.10
N PRO A 119 -2.66 6.74 -18.10
CA PRO A 119 -1.30 6.75 -18.65
C PRO A 119 -0.24 7.16 -17.62
N ALA A 120 -0.53 8.12 -16.73
CA ALA A 120 0.41 8.53 -15.70
C ALA A 120 0.74 7.41 -14.69
N VAL A 121 -0.24 6.57 -14.35
CA VAL A 121 -0.03 5.43 -13.43
C VAL A 121 0.83 4.38 -14.10
N ALA A 122 0.49 4.02 -15.34
CA ALA A 122 1.25 3.07 -16.14
C ALA A 122 2.70 3.55 -16.36
N TRP A 123 2.89 4.85 -16.57
CA TRP A 123 4.22 5.46 -16.70
C TRP A 123 5.04 5.36 -15.40
N LYS A 124 4.49 5.76 -14.25
CA LYS A 124 5.21 5.67 -12.97
C LYS A 124 5.57 4.22 -12.63
N ALA A 125 4.65 3.29 -12.85
CA ALA A 125 4.90 1.87 -12.69
C ALA A 125 6.05 1.39 -13.60
N PHE A 126 6.03 1.76 -14.88
CA PHE A 126 7.11 1.47 -15.82
C PHE A 126 8.46 2.05 -15.37
N GLN A 127 8.50 3.28 -14.85
CA GLN A 127 9.74 3.87 -14.32
C GLN A 127 10.33 3.03 -13.18
N MET A 128 9.49 2.54 -12.26
CA MET A 128 9.94 1.66 -11.17
C MET A 128 10.45 0.32 -11.67
N LEU A 129 9.78 -0.29 -12.67
CA LEU A 129 10.26 -1.51 -13.32
C LEU A 129 11.60 -1.27 -14.01
N TYR A 130 11.74 -0.16 -14.74
CA TYR A 130 12.95 0.20 -15.46
C TYR A 130 14.14 0.43 -14.52
N GLN A 131 13.91 1.02 -13.34
CA GLN A 131 14.96 1.14 -12.31
C GLN A 131 15.37 -0.21 -11.72
N ALA A 132 14.43 -1.16 -11.60
CA ALA A 132 14.70 -2.48 -11.03
C ALA A 132 15.45 -3.39 -12.04
N ASP A 133 14.96 -3.48 -13.27
CA ASP A 133 15.58 -4.20 -14.37
C ASP A 133 15.19 -3.55 -15.72
N PRO A 134 16.09 -2.76 -16.33
CA PRO A 134 15.82 -2.11 -17.61
C PRO A 134 15.47 -3.09 -18.74
N GLN A 135 16.12 -4.25 -18.80
CA GLN A 135 15.97 -5.20 -19.90
C GLN A 135 14.58 -5.85 -19.86
N ILE A 136 14.13 -6.24 -18.67
CA ILE A 136 12.77 -6.77 -18.50
C ILE A 136 11.72 -5.68 -18.74
N ALA A 137 11.96 -4.47 -18.22
CA ALA A 137 11.02 -3.35 -18.34
C ALA A 137 10.73 -2.97 -19.80
N LEU A 138 11.74 -3.03 -20.67
CA LEU A 138 11.59 -2.70 -22.09
C LEU A 138 10.55 -3.60 -22.81
N ASN A 139 10.27 -4.81 -22.32
CA ASN A 139 9.21 -5.67 -22.84
C ASN A 139 7.80 -5.07 -22.70
N TYR A 140 7.62 -4.10 -21.80
CA TYR A 140 6.33 -3.40 -21.60
C TYR A 140 6.16 -2.18 -22.53
N VAL A 141 7.19 -1.73 -23.25
CA VAL A 141 7.09 -0.57 -24.15
C VAL A 141 5.99 -0.75 -25.22
N PRO A 142 5.88 -1.91 -25.91
CA PRO A 142 4.80 -2.12 -26.88
C PRO A 142 3.39 -2.02 -26.27
N LEU A 143 3.23 -2.44 -25.01
CA LEU A 143 1.96 -2.32 -24.28
C LEU A 143 1.62 -0.85 -24.05
N LEU A 144 2.59 -0.03 -23.64
CA LEU A 144 2.37 1.38 -23.36
C LEU A 144 2.03 2.18 -24.62
N LYS A 145 2.69 1.89 -25.75
CA LYS A 145 2.45 2.58 -27.04
C LYS A 145 1.08 2.27 -27.66
N LYS A 146 0.44 1.15 -27.31
CA LYS A 146 -0.93 0.84 -27.76
C LYS A 146 -1.96 1.89 -27.31
N ARG A 147 -1.63 2.73 -26.33
CA ARG A 147 -2.51 3.76 -25.78
C ARG A 147 -2.62 5.01 -26.66
N GLN A 148 -1.74 5.17 -27.66
CA GLN A 148 -1.70 6.33 -28.56
C GLN A 148 -1.66 7.68 -27.81
N ASP A 149 -0.98 7.70 -26.66
CA ASP A 149 -0.77 8.92 -25.87
C ASP A 149 0.55 9.56 -26.31
N THR A 150 0.46 10.67 -27.03
CA THR A 150 1.63 11.37 -27.59
C THR A 150 2.67 11.75 -26.52
N ARG A 151 2.22 12.08 -25.31
CA ARG A 151 3.13 12.47 -24.23
C ARG A 151 3.89 11.25 -23.71
N LEU A 152 3.21 10.12 -23.53
CA LEU A 152 3.82 8.86 -23.14
C LEU A 152 4.80 8.35 -24.22
N ASP A 153 4.42 8.42 -25.50
CA ASP A 153 5.28 8.00 -26.60
C ASP A 153 6.60 8.80 -26.65
N ASN A 154 6.52 10.11 -26.41
CA ASN A 154 7.71 10.97 -26.33
C ASN A 154 8.65 10.61 -25.17
N LEU A 155 8.10 10.12 -24.06
CA LEU A 155 8.88 9.67 -22.90
C LEU A 155 9.54 8.30 -23.14
N LEU A 156 8.93 7.45 -23.97
CA LEU A 156 9.45 6.11 -24.30
C LEU A 156 10.52 6.14 -25.39
N ALA A 157 10.42 7.06 -26.35
CA ALA A 157 11.30 7.11 -27.53
C ALA A 157 12.82 7.13 -27.24
N PRO A 158 13.32 7.79 -26.18
CA PRO A 158 14.75 7.73 -25.83
C PRO A 158 15.18 6.35 -25.31
N LEU A 159 14.30 5.63 -24.63
CA LEU A 159 14.59 4.34 -24.01
C LEU A 159 14.66 3.22 -25.05
N GLU A 160 13.80 3.28 -26.08
CA GLU A 160 13.85 2.36 -27.23
C GLU A 160 15.15 2.48 -28.03
N LYS A 161 15.77 3.66 -28.06
CA LYS A 161 17.04 3.88 -28.76
C LYS A 161 18.26 3.40 -27.99
N ALA A 162 18.11 3.17 -26.69
CA ALA A 162 19.16 2.71 -25.79
C ALA A 162 19.10 1.20 -25.51
N ALA A 163 18.00 0.56 -25.90
CA ALA A 163 17.79 -0.89 -25.89
C ALA A 163 18.46 -1.56 -27.09
#